data_AF-A0A084TJW2-F1
#
_entry.id   AF-A0A084TJW2-F1
#
_cell.length_a   1.000
_cell.length_b   1.000
_cell.length_c   1.000
_cell.angle_alpha   90.00
_cell.angle_beta   90.00
_cell.angle_gamma   90.00
#
_symmetry.space_group_name_H-M   'P 1'
#
loop_
_entity.id
_entity.type
_entity.pdbx_description
1 polymer ?
#
loop_
_entity_poly.entity_id
_entity_poly.type
_entity_poly.pdbx_seq_one_letter_code
_entity_poly.pdbx_strand_id
1 'polypeptide(L)'
;MTNYYYNLLPKLIPFVFEKHYHNHFINIEWVLINGLASKKVVYVFRPDHSLDIIENAKITQTHWQHITTNFFSIQTEDGRQVVSLHYKDTDVLVINKKGTDDYAFFVDESSYKHSLNTKADLQKFLLDKYLKKAKTLIKEHQFYYIQNFEEHGPFTVTELSVRVKNKVTDVRCFVRDINESNYNNRIRIADLLKEL
;
A
#
# COMPACT_ATOMS: atom_id res chain seq x y z
N MET A 1 2.10 24.01 11.80
CA MET A 1 1.91 23.94 10.33
C MET A 1 1.17 22.66 10.05
N THR A 2 -0.05 22.73 9.53
CA THR A 2 -0.88 21.55 9.22
C THR A 2 -0.16 20.74 8.15
N ASN A 3 0.31 19.54 8.50
CA ASN A 3 1.15 18.74 7.62
C ASN A 3 0.30 18.29 6.41
N TYR A 4 0.52 18.92 5.24
CA TYR A 4 -0.26 18.77 4.00
C TYR A 4 -0.51 17.29 3.62
N TYR A 5 0.41 16.41 4.00
CA TYR A 5 0.32 14.96 3.80
C TYR A 5 -0.89 14.29 4.48
N TYR A 6 -1.40 14.82 5.59
CA TYR A 6 -2.55 14.20 6.30
C TYR A 6 -3.85 14.32 5.48
N ASN A 7 -4.11 15.50 4.92
CA ASN A 7 -5.29 15.74 4.09
C ASN A 7 -5.24 14.97 2.76
N LEU A 8 -4.05 14.51 2.35
CA LEU A 8 -3.85 13.71 1.14
C LEU A 8 -4.11 12.21 1.33
N LEU A 9 -4.28 11.73 2.57
CA LEU A 9 -4.41 10.30 2.84
C LEU A 9 -5.81 9.96 3.37
N PRO A 10 -6.81 9.80 2.48
CA PRO A 10 -8.05 9.19 2.90
C PRO A 10 -7.77 7.76 3.38
N LYS A 11 -8.29 7.45 4.57
CA LYS A 11 -8.35 6.11 5.21
C LYS A 11 -7.00 5.54 5.62
N LEU A 12 -6.44 6.04 6.73
CA LEU A 12 -5.41 5.32 7.48
C LEU A 12 -6.05 4.14 8.23
N ILE A 13 -5.39 2.98 8.18
CA ILE A 13 -5.81 1.77 8.89
C ILE A 13 -5.03 1.70 10.19
N PRO A 14 -5.67 1.61 11.36
CA PRO A 14 -4.94 1.51 12.62
C PRO A 14 -4.09 0.25 12.68
N PHE A 15 -2.93 0.34 13.33
CA PHE A 15 -2.13 -0.83 13.64
C PHE A 15 -2.91 -1.79 14.55
N VAL A 16 -2.94 -3.08 14.19
CA VAL A 16 -3.51 -4.17 14.99
C VAL A 16 -2.38 -5.13 15.32
N PHE A 17 -2.06 -5.28 16.61
CA PHE A 17 -0.88 -5.99 17.08
C PHE A 17 -0.85 -7.45 16.62
N GLU A 18 -1.97 -8.14 16.77
CA GLU A 18 -2.14 -9.55 16.44
C GLU A 18 -1.92 -9.83 14.94
N LYS A 19 -2.23 -8.85 14.09
CA LYS A 19 -2.18 -9.00 12.63
C LYS A 19 -0.85 -8.52 12.03
N HIS A 20 -0.31 -7.42 12.53
CA HIS A 20 0.78 -6.72 11.85
C HIS A 20 2.16 -6.96 12.49
N TYR A 21 2.22 -7.27 13.79
CA TYR A 21 3.49 -7.30 14.54
C TYR A 21 4.59 -8.15 13.90
N HIS A 22 4.30 -9.43 13.64
CA HIS A 22 5.31 -10.38 13.15
C HIS A 22 5.65 -10.20 11.66
N ASN A 23 4.66 -9.84 10.84
CA ASN A 23 4.79 -9.93 9.38
C ASN A 23 4.98 -8.57 8.70
N HIS A 24 4.65 -7.46 9.37
CA HIS A 24 4.53 -6.14 8.76
C HIS A 24 5.08 -5.01 9.64
N PHE A 25 5.84 -5.31 10.71
CA PHE A 25 6.34 -4.28 11.61
C PHE A 25 7.76 -4.52 12.12
N ILE A 26 8.02 -5.68 12.71
CA ILE A 26 9.30 -6.02 13.33
C ILE A 26 10.33 -6.46 12.28
N ASN A 27 11.59 -6.09 12.51
CA ASN A 27 12.76 -6.38 11.66
C ASN A 27 12.61 -5.88 10.21
N ILE A 28 11.81 -4.84 10.01
CA ILE A 28 11.66 -4.15 8.73
C ILE A 28 12.45 -2.84 8.77
N GLU A 29 13.10 -2.52 7.65
CA GLU A 29 13.83 -1.26 7.44
C GLU A 29 12.87 -0.14 7.02
N TRP A 30 12.38 0.61 8.01
CA TRP A 30 11.46 1.71 7.81
C TRP A 30 12.20 3.01 7.49
N VAL A 31 12.23 3.40 6.22
CA VAL A 31 12.88 4.65 5.78
C VAL A 31 11.97 5.85 6.05
N LEU A 32 12.45 6.81 6.83
CA LEU A 32 11.73 8.04 7.17
C LEU A 32 11.64 8.99 5.95
N ILE A 33 10.43 9.18 5.43
CA ILE A 33 10.15 10.02 4.27
C ILE A 33 10.31 11.51 4.61
N ASN A 34 9.75 11.98 5.72
CA ASN A 34 9.77 13.40 6.08
C ASN A 34 11.21 13.93 6.22
N GLY A 35 12.13 13.06 6.66
CA GLY A 35 13.55 13.37 6.83
C GLY A 35 14.37 13.27 5.54
N LEU A 36 13.88 12.53 4.53
CA LEU A 36 14.62 12.18 3.32
C LEU A 36 15.08 13.40 2.50
N ALA A 37 14.39 14.54 2.62
CA ALA A 37 14.83 15.79 2.01
C ALA A 37 16.17 16.32 2.55
N SER A 38 16.56 15.90 3.76
CA SER A 38 17.78 16.30 4.44
C SER A 38 18.81 15.18 4.51
N LYS A 39 18.39 14.00 5.00
CA LYS A 39 19.24 12.82 5.19
C LYS A 39 18.37 11.57 5.29
N LYS A 40 18.89 10.44 4.80
CA LYS A 40 18.23 9.14 4.94
C LYS A 40 18.38 8.66 6.39
N VAL A 41 17.25 8.37 7.02
CA VAL A 41 17.18 7.78 8.35
C VAL A 41 16.30 6.54 8.27
N VAL A 42 16.79 5.42 8.83
CA VAL A 42 16.10 4.14 8.81
C VAL A 42 15.80 3.70 10.24
N TYR A 43 14.59 3.23 10.46
CA TYR A 43 14.11 2.76 11.76
C TYR A 43 13.88 1.25 11.68
N VAL A 44 14.41 0.49 12.63
CA VAL A 44 14.19 -0.96 12.72
C VAL A 44 13.66 -1.31 14.10
N PHE A 45 12.39 -1.66 14.17
CA PHE A 45 11.75 -2.14 15.40
C PHE A 45 12.13 -3.61 15.62
N ARG A 46 12.76 -3.93 16.75
CA ARG A 46 13.24 -5.28 17.09
C ARG A 46 12.29 -6.00 18.04
N PRO A 47 12.26 -7.35 18.01
CA PRO A 47 11.35 -8.13 18.85
C PRO A 47 11.66 -8.04 20.35
N ASP A 48 12.88 -7.63 20.72
CA ASP A 48 13.33 -7.41 22.10
C ASP A 48 12.98 -6.00 22.63
N HIS A 49 12.05 -5.30 21.95
CA HIS A 49 11.63 -3.95 22.27
C HIS A 49 12.70 -2.86 22.05
N SER A 50 13.84 -3.20 21.43
CA SER A 50 14.79 -2.20 20.97
C SER A 50 14.38 -1.58 19.62
N LEU A 51 14.75 -0.32 19.42
CA LEU A 51 14.56 0.41 18.17
C LEU A 51 15.93 0.90 17.70
N ASP A 52 16.37 0.40 16.56
CA ASP A 52 17.58 0.89 15.90
C ASP A 52 17.21 2.07 14.99
N ILE A 53 17.89 3.20 15.18
CA ILE A 53 17.81 4.37 14.31
C ILE A 53 19.15 4.49 13.59
N ILE A 54 19.14 4.25 12.28
CA ILE A 54 20.32 4.19 11.45
C ILE A 54 20.39 5.47 10.61
N GLU A 55 21.49 6.20 10.76
CA GLU A 55 21.75 7.44 10.04
C GLU A 55 23.24 7.50 9.66
N ASN A 56 23.55 7.65 8.37
CA ASN A 56 24.94 7.72 7.87
C ASN A 56 25.84 6.58 8.41
N ALA A 57 25.32 5.34 8.44
CA ALA A 57 25.96 4.15 9.01
C ALA A 57 26.21 4.17 10.54
N LYS A 58 25.80 5.23 11.25
CA LYS A 58 25.73 5.25 12.71
C LYS A 58 24.42 4.63 13.17
N ILE A 59 24.50 3.73 14.14
CA ILE A 59 23.34 3.10 14.78
C ILE A 59 23.16 3.73 16.16
N THR A 60 22.00 4.35 16.38
CA THR A 60 21.55 4.77 17.70
C THR A 60 20.46 3.80 18.15
N GLN A 61 20.67 3.13 19.27
CA GLN A 61 19.69 2.20 19.82
C GLN A 61 18.87 2.90 20.91
N THR A 62 17.55 2.75 20.83
CA THR A 62 16.61 3.21 21.84
C THR A 62 15.58 2.11 22.13
N HIS A 63 14.52 2.42 22.86
CA HIS A 63 13.50 1.47 23.28
C HIS A 63 12.12 1.89 22.80
N TRP A 64 11.29 0.90 22.46
CA TRP A 64 9.88 1.10 22.12
C TRP A 64 9.02 0.09 22.90
N GLN A 65 7.78 0.42 23.19
CA GLN A 65 6.87 -0.49 23.89
C GLN A 65 5.46 -0.34 23.36
N HIS A 66 4.77 -1.45 23.11
CA HIS A 66 3.34 -1.44 22.84
C HIS A 66 2.57 -1.11 24.13
N ILE A 67 1.61 -0.18 24.03
CA ILE A 67 0.77 0.21 25.18
C ILE A 67 -0.59 -0.48 25.06
N THR A 68 -1.32 -0.18 23.98
CA THR A 68 -2.64 -0.74 23.72
C THR A 68 -3.08 -0.39 22.31
N THR A 69 -3.88 -1.23 21.67
CA THR A 69 -4.42 -0.98 20.31
C THR A 69 -3.29 -0.61 19.33
N ASN A 70 -3.31 0.59 18.79
CA ASN A 70 -2.29 1.15 17.92
C ASN A 70 -1.36 2.15 18.62
N PHE A 71 -1.40 2.28 19.94
CA PHE A 71 -0.55 3.19 20.72
C PHE A 71 0.73 2.51 21.21
N PHE A 72 1.81 3.25 21.08
CA PHE A 72 3.16 2.84 21.45
C PHE A 72 3.83 3.95 22.24
N SER A 73 4.79 3.58 23.10
CA SER A 73 5.76 4.51 23.65
C SER A 73 7.09 4.32 22.94
N ILE A 74 7.75 5.43 22.59
CA ILE A 74 9.10 5.43 22.01
C ILE A 74 9.95 6.31 22.91
N GLN A 75 11.11 5.79 23.31
CA GLN A 75 12.10 6.55 24.04
C GLN A 75 12.88 7.43 23.06
N THR A 76 12.88 8.74 23.29
CA THR A 76 13.63 9.75 22.53
C THR A 76 14.60 10.49 23.44
N GLU A 77 15.44 11.35 22.87
CA GLU A 77 16.31 12.25 23.64
C GLU A 77 15.50 13.16 24.58
N ASP A 78 14.32 13.61 24.14
CA ASP A 78 13.38 14.43 24.92
C ASP A 78 12.53 13.61 25.92
N GLY A 79 12.85 12.33 26.12
CA GLY A 79 12.13 11.42 27.00
C GLY A 79 11.14 10.51 26.26
N ARG A 80 10.25 9.87 27.04
CA ARG A 80 9.27 8.90 26.52
C ARG A 80 8.11 9.62 25.85
N GLN A 81 7.92 9.38 24.55
CA GLN A 81 6.84 9.94 23.74
C GLN A 81 5.78 8.88 23.47
N VAL A 82 4.50 9.25 23.53
CA VAL A 82 3.39 8.37 23.13
C VAL A 82 2.99 8.68 21.70
N VAL A 83 2.96 7.64 20.87
CA VAL A 83 2.64 7.72 19.45
C VAL A 83 1.54 6.73 19.10
N SER A 84 0.87 6.99 17.99
CA SER A 84 -0.10 6.10 17.37
C SER A 84 0.42 5.64 16.00
N LEU A 85 0.35 4.34 15.76
CA LEU A 85 0.81 3.72 14.52
C LEU A 85 -0.38 3.41 13.61
N HIS A 86 -0.21 3.72 12.33
CA HIS A 86 -1.21 3.47 11.31
C HIS A 86 -0.52 3.01 10.04
N TYR A 87 -1.25 2.30 9.20
CA TYR A 87 -0.82 1.94 7.85
C TYR A 87 -1.66 2.68 6.83
N LYS A 88 -1.00 3.19 5.78
CA LYS A 88 -1.72 3.63 4.58
C LYS A 88 -1.97 2.44 3.65
N ASP A 89 -1.00 1.55 3.57
CA ASP A 89 -1.01 0.26 2.87
C ASP A 89 0.00 -0.68 3.54
N THR A 90 0.29 -1.84 2.94
CA THR A 90 1.18 -2.87 3.53
C THR A 90 2.61 -2.40 3.76
N ASP A 91 3.08 -1.40 3.02
CA ASP A 91 4.50 -1.01 3.00
C ASP A 91 4.69 0.46 3.40
N VAL A 92 3.63 1.15 3.83
CA VAL A 92 3.64 2.55 4.27
C VAL A 92 3.13 2.63 5.71
N LEU A 93 4.06 2.83 6.64
CA LEU A 93 3.79 3.05 8.05
C LEU A 93 3.71 4.56 8.34
N VAL A 94 2.75 4.95 9.18
CA VAL A 94 2.51 6.33 9.61
C VAL A 94 2.52 6.35 11.13
N ILE A 95 3.41 7.15 11.71
CA ILE A 95 3.50 7.38 13.14
C ILE A 95 3.00 8.80 13.41
N ASN A 96 2.02 8.93 14.30
CA ASN A 96 1.52 10.22 14.75
C ASN A 96 1.80 10.39 16.24
N LYS A 97 2.37 11.54 16.63
CA LYS A 97 2.55 11.86 18.05
C LYS A 97 1.21 12.25 18.67
N LYS A 98 0.86 11.56 19.77
CA LYS A 98 -0.46 11.70 20.40
C LYS A 98 -0.73 13.16 20.79
N GLY A 99 -1.89 13.68 20.38
CA GLY A 99 -2.33 15.03 20.69
C GLY A 99 -1.69 16.12 19.82
N THR A 100 -1.03 15.73 18.71
CA THR A 100 -0.40 16.66 17.77
C THR A 100 -0.75 16.28 16.33
N ASP A 101 -0.63 17.24 15.42
CA ASP A 101 -0.70 17.00 13.97
C ASP A 101 0.67 16.64 13.37
N ASP A 102 1.59 16.13 14.21
CA ASP A 102 2.93 15.73 13.79
C ASP A 102 2.91 14.27 13.33
N TYR A 103 3.04 14.11 12.01
CA TYR A 103 3.07 12.82 11.32
C TYR A 103 4.46 12.55 10.76
N ALA A 104 4.98 11.36 11.04
CA ALA A 104 6.15 10.78 10.41
C ALA A 104 5.71 9.64 9.49
N PHE A 105 6.10 9.73 8.22
CA PHE A 105 5.82 8.74 7.20
C PHE A 105 7.03 7.86 6.96
N PHE A 106 6.81 6.57 6.87
CA PHE A 106 7.83 5.57 6.64
C PHE A 106 7.45 4.66 5.50
N VAL A 107 8.45 4.20 4.76
CA VAL A 107 8.30 3.17 3.73
C VAL A 107 9.24 2.01 4.02
N ASP A 108 8.73 0.80 3.84
CA ASP A 108 9.53 -0.42 3.84
C ASP A 108 10.34 -0.51 2.54
N GLU A 109 11.65 -0.26 2.64
CA GLU A 109 12.58 -0.33 1.51
C GLU A 109 12.85 -1.76 1.04
N SER A 110 12.63 -2.78 1.89
CA SER A 110 12.87 -4.19 1.51
C SER A 110 11.94 -4.65 0.38
N SER A 111 10.80 -3.98 0.23
CA SER A 111 9.87 -4.18 -0.88
C SER A 111 10.38 -3.63 -2.23
N TYR A 112 11.49 -2.89 -2.25
CA TYR A 112 12.00 -2.18 -3.42
C TYR A 112 13.41 -2.66 -3.86
N LYS A 113 13.62 -2.74 -5.18
CA LYS A 113 14.89 -3.20 -5.76
C LYS A 113 15.98 -2.13 -5.80
N HIS A 114 15.62 -0.86 -5.63
CA HIS A 114 16.54 0.27 -5.65
C HIS A 114 16.54 0.95 -4.27
N SER A 115 17.56 1.75 -3.97
CA SER A 115 17.62 2.43 -2.69
C SER A 115 16.83 3.74 -2.71
N LEU A 116 16.06 3.99 -1.65
CA LEU A 116 15.29 5.22 -1.42
C LEU A 116 16.20 6.26 -0.75
N ASN A 117 17.00 6.97 -1.55
CA ASN A 117 17.96 7.96 -1.03
C ASN A 117 17.50 9.40 -1.23
N THR A 118 16.68 9.67 -2.26
CA THR A 118 16.26 11.01 -2.63
C THR A 118 14.75 11.14 -2.73
N LYS A 119 14.25 12.38 -2.72
CA LYS A 119 12.84 12.69 -3.01
C LYS A 119 12.41 12.19 -4.38
N ALA A 120 13.30 12.21 -5.37
CA ALA A 120 13.01 11.71 -6.71
C ALA A 120 12.82 10.18 -6.70
N ASP A 121 13.65 9.45 -5.94
CA ASP A 121 13.51 8.00 -5.78
C ASP A 121 12.17 7.65 -5.12
N LEU A 122 11.79 8.39 -4.08
CA LEU A 122 10.50 8.23 -3.42
C LEU A 122 9.32 8.49 -4.37
N GLN A 123 9.38 9.57 -5.15
CA GLN A 123 8.32 9.88 -6.12
C GLN A 123 8.17 8.78 -7.16
N LYS A 124 9.29 8.30 -7.70
CA LYS A 124 9.30 7.20 -8.66
C LYS A 124 8.76 5.91 -8.03
N PHE A 125 9.19 5.58 -6.81
CA PHE A 125 8.69 4.43 -6.08
C PHE A 125 7.18 4.46 -5.89
N LEU A 126 6.63 5.56 -5.35
CA LEU A 126 5.19 5.68 -5.12
C LEU A 126 4.41 5.63 -6.43
N LEU A 127 4.91 6.29 -7.48
CA LEU A 127 4.29 6.26 -8.80
C LEU A 127 4.23 4.83 -9.35
N ASP A 128 5.36 4.14 -9.41
CA ASP A 128 5.46 2.77 -9.92
C ASP A 128 4.56 1.80 -9.13
N LYS A 129 4.57 1.93 -7.79
CA LYS A 129 3.74 1.13 -6.88
C LYS A 129 2.25 1.31 -7.15
N TYR A 130 1.77 2.56 -7.17
CA TYR A 130 0.34 2.82 -7.34
C TYR A 130 -0.13 2.57 -8.77
N LEU A 131 0.72 2.78 -9.79
CA LEU A 131 0.42 2.36 -11.16
C LEU A 131 0.31 0.83 -11.27
N LYS A 132 1.23 0.09 -10.65
CA LYS A 132 1.17 -1.37 -10.62
C LYS A 132 -0.09 -1.86 -9.91
N LYS A 133 -0.42 -1.27 -8.76
CA LYS A 133 -1.64 -1.59 -8.01
C LYS A 133 -2.90 -1.34 -8.84
N ALA A 134 -2.99 -0.20 -9.52
CA ALA A 134 -4.10 0.11 -10.42
C ALA A 134 -4.21 -0.91 -11.56
N LYS A 135 -3.09 -1.25 -12.22
CA LYS A 135 -3.06 -2.28 -13.27
C LYS A 135 -3.46 -3.66 -12.76
N THR A 136 -3.02 -4.06 -11.57
CA THR A 136 -3.42 -5.33 -10.95
C THR A 136 -4.92 -5.34 -10.66
N LEU A 137 -5.46 -4.27 -10.06
CA LEU A 137 -6.90 -4.14 -9.81
C LEU A 137 -7.70 -4.28 -11.10
N ILE A 138 -7.29 -3.62 -12.18
CA ILE A 138 -7.95 -3.73 -13.50
C ILE A 138 -7.86 -5.17 -14.04
N LYS A 139 -6.71 -5.84 -13.89
CA LYS A 139 -6.52 -7.22 -14.36
C LYS A 139 -7.32 -8.25 -13.57
N GLU A 140 -7.41 -8.07 -12.26
CA GLU A 140 -8.17 -8.93 -11.35
C GLU A 140 -9.67 -8.65 -11.42
N HIS A 141 -10.07 -7.49 -11.93
CA HIS A 141 -11.46 -7.13 -12.09
C HIS A 141 -12.18 -8.10 -13.03
N GLN A 142 -13.36 -8.53 -12.61
CA GLN A 142 -14.10 -9.59 -13.27
C GLN A 142 -15.38 -9.09 -13.91
N PHE A 143 -15.76 -9.77 -14.99
CA PHE A 143 -16.91 -9.46 -15.81
C PHE A 143 -17.69 -10.74 -16.11
N TYR A 144 -18.99 -10.59 -16.30
CA TYR A 144 -19.82 -11.60 -16.94
C TYR A 144 -20.00 -11.23 -18.40
N TYR A 145 -20.09 -12.22 -19.29
CA TYR A 145 -20.48 -11.99 -20.68
C TYR A 145 -21.73 -12.79 -21.02
N ILE A 146 -22.50 -12.27 -21.98
CA ILE A 146 -23.70 -12.93 -22.49
C ILE A 146 -23.45 -13.45 -23.92
N GLN A 147 -23.80 -14.71 -24.15
CA GLN A 147 -23.72 -15.36 -25.46
C GLN A 147 -24.85 -16.38 -25.57
N ASN A 148 -25.52 -16.45 -26.72
CA ASN A 148 -26.64 -17.37 -26.93
C ASN A 148 -27.74 -17.29 -25.85
N PHE A 149 -28.01 -16.08 -25.35
CA PHE A 149 -28.97 -15.81 -24.26
C PHE A 149 -28.60 -16.39 -22.89
N GLU A 150 -27.38 -16.93 -22.75
CA GLU A 150 -26.84 -17.43 -21.48
C GLU A 150 -25.73 -16.53 -20.97
N GLU A 151 -25.67 -16.38 -19.64
CA GLU A 151 -24.62 -15.63 -18.97
C GLU A 151 -23.48 -16.56 -18.53
N HIS A 152 -22.25 -16.11 -18.76
CA HIS A 152 -21.05 -16.86 -18.41
C HIS A 152 -20.08 -15.95 -17.64
N GLY A 153 -19.53 -16.47 -16.56
CA GLY A 153 -18.58 -15.73 -15.72
C GLY A 153 -18.64 -16.15 -14.25
N PRO A 154 -17.94 -15.41 -13.37
CA PRO A 154 -17.16 -14.21 -13.67
C PRO A 154 -15.78 -14.54 -14.28
N PHE A 155 -15.26 -13.69 -15.17
CA PHE A 155 -13.94 -13.82 -15.80
C PHE A 155 -13.17 -12.50 -15.80
N THR A 156 -11.86 -12.58 -15.64
CA THR A 156 -10.94 -11.44 -15.82
C THR A 156 -10.77 -11.07 -17.30
N VAL A 157 -10.26 -9.86 -17.57
CA VAL A 157 -9.93 -9.44 -18.95
C VAL A 157 -8.91 -10.39 -19.61
N THR A 158 -7.97 -10.91 -18.82
CA THR A 158 -6.96 -11.88 -19.29
C THR A 158 -7.62 -13.20 -19.70
N GLU A 159 -8.54 -13.74 -18.90
CA GLU A 159 -9.27 -14.97 -19.22
C GLU A 159 -10.20 -14.78 -20.42
N LEU A 160 -10.88 -13.64 -20.53
CA LEU A 160 -11.68 -13.28 -21.70
C LEU A 160 -10.80 -13.25 -22.97
N SER A 161 -9.59 -12.68 -22.89
CA SER A 161 -8.65 -12.67 -24.02
C SER A 161 -8.26 -14.08 -24.48
N VAL A 162 -8.06 -15.02 -23.54
CA VAL A 162 -7.73 -16.42 -23.85
C VAL A 162 -8.93 -17.13 -24.47
N ARG A 163 -10.13 -16.92 -23.93
CA ARG A 163 -11.37 -17.50 -24.47
C ARG A 163 -11.66 -17.02 -25.89
N VAL A 164 -11.43 -15.74 -26.18
CA VAL A 164 -11.52 -15.18 -27.53
C VAL A 164 -10.51 -15.85 -28.47
N LYS A 165 -9.24 -15.95 -28.06
CA LYS A 165 -8.18 -16.59 -28.86
C LYS A 165 -8.51 -18.06 -29.17
N ASN A 166 -9.09 -18.76 -28.20
CA ASN A 166 -9.52 -20.15 -28.33
C ASN A 166 -10.88 -20.30 -29.04
N LYS A 167 -11.48 -19.21 -29.56
CA LYS A 167 -12.78 -19.18 -30.23
C LYS A 167 -13.95 -19.71 -29.38
N VAL A 168 -13.80 -19.69 -28.05
CA VAL A 168 -14.86 -20.07 -27.10
C VAL A 168 -15.92 -18.96 -27.01
N THR A 169 -15.51 -17.71 -27.17
CA THR A 169 -16.40 -16.54 -27.18
C THR A 169 -15.99 -15.54 -28.27
N ASP A 170 -16.91 -14.67 -28.66
CA ASP A 170 -16.70 -13.66 -29.71
C ASP A 170 -16.34 -12.30 -29.09
N VAL A 171 -15.40 -11.58 -29.68
CA VAL A 171 -15.02 -10.22 -29.24
C VAL A 171 -16.19 -9.23 -29.21
N ARG A 172 -17.26 -9.50 -29.97
CA ARG A 172 -18.47 -8.68 -30.04
C ARG A 172 -19.46 -8.97 -28.91
N CYS A 173 -19.25 -10.03 -28.12
CA CYS A 173 -20.08 -10.31 -26.96
C CYS A 173 -20.08 -9.13 -25.99
N PHE A 174 -21.24 -8.88 -25.41
CA PHE A 174 -21.41 -7.85 -24.39
C PHE A 174 -21.01 -8.40 -23.03
N VAL A 175 -20.37 -7.55 -22.23
CA VAL A 175 -20.01 -7.81 -20.85
C VAL A 175 -20.70 -6.85 -19.91
N ARG A 176 -20.94 -7.29 -18.68
CA ARG A 176 -21.27 -6.43 -17.54
C ARG A 176 -20.25 -6.59 -16.44
N ASP A 177 -20.11 -5.54 -15.65
CA ASP A 177 -19.28 -5.55 -14.44
C ASP A 177 -19.84 -6.57 -13.41
N ILE A 178 -18.96 -7.23 -12.65
CA ILE A 178 -19.37 -8.10 -11.55
C ILE A 178 -20.25 -7.37 -10.50
N ASN A 179 -20.06 -6.06 -10.34
CA ASN A 179 -20.81 -5.23 -9.40
C ASN A 179 -22.13 -4.69 -9.99
N GLU A 180 -22.40 -4.92 -11.28
CA GLU A 180 -23.65 -4.51 -11.92
C GLU A 180 -24.66 -5.65 -11.95
N SER A 181 -25.91 -5.35 -11.64
CA SER A 181 -27.00 -6.34 -11.61
C SER A 181 -27.59 -6.66 -12.98
N ASN A 182 -27.24 -5.91 -14.04
CA ASN A 182 -27.78 -6.07 -15.39
C ASN A 182 -26.79 -5.56 -16.46
N TYR A 183 -27.17 -5.66 -17.74
CA TYR A 183 -26.36 -5.27 -18.90
C TYR A 183 -26.71 -3.86 -19.43
N ASN A 184 -27.21 -2.96 -18.58
CA ASN A 184 -27.56 -1.60 -19.02
C ASN A 184 -26.31 -0.79 -19.41
N ASN A 185 -25.21 -0.93 -18.67
CA ASN A 185 -23.93 -0.26 -18.96
C ASN A 185 -22.95 -1.19 -19.69
N ARG A 186 -23.49 -2.14 -20.47
CA ARG A 186 -22.67 -3.15 -21.14
C ARG A 186 -21.67 -2.53 -22.11
N ILE A 187 -20.47 -3.12 -22.13
CA ILE A 187 -19.43 -2.83 -23.12
C ILE A 187 -19.10 -4.12 -23.89
N ARG A 188 -18.35 -4.04 -24.99
CA ARG A 188 -17.94 -5.24 -25.72
C ARG A 188 -16.64 -5.79 -25.15
N ILE A 189 -16.44 -7.11 -25.26
CA ILE A 189 -15.14 -7.73 -24.97
C ILE A 189 -14.03 -7.02 -25.76
N ALA A 190 -14.28 -6.66 -27.03
CA ALA A 190 -13.35 -5.90 -27.85
C ALA A 190 -12.87 -4.58 -27.23
N ASP A 191 -13.73 -3.89 -26.49
CA ASP A 191 -13.40 -2.60 -25.87
C ASP A 191 -12.59 -2.81 -24.59
N LEU A 192 -12.89 -3.86 -23.81
CA LEU A 192 -12.07 -4.26 -22.66
C LEU A 192 -10.65 -4.66 -23.07
N LEU A 193 -10.50 -5.36 -24.19
CA LEU A 193 -9.19 -5.85 -24.65
C LEU A 193 -8.27 -4.74 -25.18
N LYS A 194 -8.78 -3.54 -25.45
CA LYS A 194 -7.95 -2.38 -25.85
C LYS A 194 -7.18 -1.77 -24.67
N GLU A 195 -7.62 -2.01 -23.45
CA GLU A 195 -7.03 -1.45 -22.21
C GLU A 195 -5.93 -2.34 -21.60
N LEU A 196 -5.64 -3.48 -22.24
CA LEU A 196 -4.54 -4.40 -21.90
C LEU A 196 -3.21 -3.95 -22.53
#